data_AF-A0A926W7Y6-F1
#
_entry.id   AF-A0A926W7Y6-F1
#
_cell.length_a   1.000
_cell.length_b   1.000
_cell.length_c   1.000
_cell.angle_alpha   90.00
_cell.angle_beta   90.00
_cell.angle_gamma   90.00
#
_symmetry.space_group_name_H-M   'P 1'
#
loop_
_entity.id
_entity.type
_entity.pdbx_description
1 polymer ?
#
loop_
_entity_poly.entity_id
_entity_poly.type
_entity_poly.pdbx_seq_one_letter_code
_entity_poly.pdbx_strand_id
1 'polypeptide(L)'
;MKRPDFFRVVFTDFWCCTLFCVAITGAIFCVLVFTVPVSVVAAVLMFRRVTMIRDVFSKGVSVTALITRKKSAQGEWLLRYTYQYNDVAYERGNYIVRNWIKLNRGDRTEVFVNPQKPQEAFLTAFYLG
;
A
#
# COMPACT_ATOMS: atom_id res chain seq x y z
N MET A 1 14.53 -63.36 0.82
CA MET A 1 14.01 -62.02 0.47
C MET A 1 13.20 -62.14 -0.82
N LYS A 2 11.88 -61.85 -0.80
CA LYS A 2 11.04 -61.84 -2.02
C LYS A 2 11.34 -60.56 -2.82
N ARG A 3 11.69 -60.68 -4.10
CA ARG A 3 11.86 -59.51 -4.98
C ARG A 3 10.50 -58.82 -5.15
N PRO A 4 10.42 -57.47 -5.06
CA PRO A 4 9.18 -56.75 -5.29
C PRO A 4 8.73 -56.94 -6.75
N ASP A 5 7.43 -57.17 -6.96
CA ASP A 5 6.84 -57.29 -8.29
C ASP A 5 7.03 -55.98 -9.06
N PHE A 6 7.70 -56.07 -10.20
CA PHE A 6 8.03 -54.92 -11.06
C PHE A 6 6.80 -54.07 -11.38
N PHE A 7 5.66 -54.71 -11.66
CA PHE A 7 4.40 -54.04 -11.93
C PHE A 7 3.89 -53.19 -10.76
N ARG A 8 4.11 -53.62 -9.52
CA ARG A 8 3.67 -52.89 -8.32
C ARG A 8 4.51 -51.64 -8.10
N VAL A 9 5.81 -51.69 -8.40
CA VAL A 9 6.71 -50.54 -8.29
C VAL A 9 6.36 -49.49 -9.35
N VAL A 10 6.26 -49.90 -10.62
CA VAL A 10 5.93 -49.00 -11.74
C VAL A 10 4.56 -48.34 -11.55
N PHE A 11 3.57 -49.09 -11.07
CA PHE A 11 2.24 -48.54 -10.80
C PHE A 11 2.26 -47.52 -9.64
N THR A 12 3.02 -47.80 -8.58
CA THR A 12 3.16 -46.88 -7.44
C THR A 12 3.83 -45.58 -7.86
N ASP A 13 4.89 -45.66 -8.67
CA ASP A 13 5.60 -44.48 -9.19
C ASP A 13 4.73 -43.65 -10.13
N PHE A 14 3.90 -44.31 -10.97
CA PHE A 14 2.95 -43.63 -11.84
C PHE A 14 1.89 -42.83 -11.07
N TRP A 15 1.33 -43.41 -10.00
CA TRP A 15 0.38 -42.71 -9.13
C TRP A 15 1.02 -41.57 -8.34
N CYS A 16 2.25 -41.77 -7.85
CA CYS A 16 3.01 -40.71 -7.20
C CYS A 16 3.25 -39.52 -8.14
N CYS A 17 3.67 -39.77 -9.39
CA CYS A 17 3.83 -38.72 -10.40
C CYS A 17 2.51 -38.01 -10.71
N THR A 18 1.41 -38.76 -10.84
CA THR A 18 0.09 -38.18 -11.15
C THR A 18 -0.40 -37.30 -10.01
N LEU A 19 -0.31 -37.76 -8.76
CA LEU A 19 -0.68 -36.99 -7.57
C LEU A 19 0.18 -35.72 -7.42
N PHE A 20 1.48 -35.81 -7.74
CA PHE A 20 2.37 -34.66 -7.74
C PHE A 20 1.97 -33.61 -8.78
N CYS A 21 1.65 -34.03 -10.01
CA CYS A 21 1.16 -33.12 -11.05
C CYS A 21 -0.17 -32.45 -10.68
N VAL A 22 -1.11 -33.20 -10.09
CA VAL A 22 -2.39 -32.66 -9.59
C VAL A 22 -2.17 -31.66 -8.46
N ALA A 23 -1.22 -31.94 -7.55
CA ALA A 23 -0.88 -31.02 -6.47
C ALA A 23 -0.27 -29.70 -6.99
N ILE A 24 0.64 -29.77 -7.97
CA ILE A 24 1.24 -28.57 -8.59
C ILE A 24 0.18 -27.75 -9.32
N THR A 25 -0.64 -28.39 -10.17
CA THR A 25 -1.69 -27.69 -10.92
C THR A 25 -2.73 -27.08 -9.99
N GLY A 26 -3.11 -27.78 -8.92
CA GLY A 26 -3.98 -27.25 -7.87
C GLY A 26 -3.36 -26.04 -7.16
N ALA A 27 -2.06 -26.08 -6.83
CA ALA A 27 -1.35 -24.96 -6.22
C ALA A 27 -1.29 -23.73 -7.14
N ILE A 28 -0.96 -23.92 -8.42
CA ILE A 28 -0.95 -22.84 -9.43
C ILE A 28 -2.34 -22.24 -9.58
N PHE A 29 -3.38 -23.09 -9.64
CA PHE A 29 -4.77 -22.63 -9.72
C PHE A 29 -5.16 -21.80 -8.50
N CYS A 30 -4.84 -22.24 -7.28
CA CYS A 30 -5.09 -21.46 -6.07
C CYS A 30 -4.37 -20.10 -6.11
N VAL A 31 -3.10 -20.06 -6.52
CA VAL A 31 -2.37 -18.79 -6.68
C VAL A 31 -3.08 -17.89 -7.69
N LEU A 32 -3.49 -18.40 -8.86
CA LEU A 32 -4.20 -17.58 -9.84
C LEU A 32 -5.55 -17.08 -9.31
N VAL A 33 -6.37 -17.97 -8.72
CA VAL A 33 -7.71 -17.63 -8.25
C VAL A 33 -7.69 -16.66 -7.09
N PHE A 34 -6.69 -16.68 -6.20
CA PHE A 34 -6.62 -15.74 -5.09
C PHE A 34 -5.78 -14.50 -5.42
N THR A 35 -4.62 -14.66 -6.03
CA THR A 35 -3.68 -13.55 -6.26
C THR A 35 -4.20 -12.60 -7.34
N VAL A 36 -4.85 -13.08 -8.41
CA VAL A 36 -5.36 -12.22 -9.48
C VAL A 36 -6.46 -11.28 -8.97
N PRO A 37 -7.57 -11.73 -8.36
CA PRO A 37 -8.61 -10.81 -7.89
C PRO A 37 -8.11 -9.90 -6.77
N VAL A 38 -7.25 -10.38 -5.86
CA VAL A 38 -6.64 -9.52 -4.83
C VAL A 38 -5.80 -8.42 -5.48
N SER A 39 -5.02 -8.76 -6.51
CA SER A 39 -4.21 -7.78 -7.26
C SER A 39 -5.08 -6.77 -8.01
N VAL A 40 -6.18 -7.21 -8.63
CA VAL A 40 -7.15 -6.32 -9.29
C VAL A 40 -7.78 -5.36 -8.29
N VAL A 41 -8.24 -5.86 -7.14
CA VAL A 41 -8.80 -5.01 -6.08
C VAL A 41 -7.76 -4.01 -5.56
N ALA A 42 -6.52 -4.46 -5.31
CA ALA A 42 -5.44 -3.60 -4.89
C ALA A 42 -5.13 -2.51 -5.94
N ALA A 43 -5.11 -2.86 -7.23
CA ALA A 43 -4.90 -1.93 -8.32
C ALA A 43 -6.02 -0.88 -8.40
N VAL A 44 -7.30 -1.28 -8.26
CA VAL A 44 -8.44 -0.35 -8.23
C VAL A 44 -8.33 0.61 -7.04
N LEU A 45 -7.96 0.11 -5.86
CA LEU A 45 -7.77 0.95 -4.67
C LEU A 45 -6.60 1.94 -4.84
N MET A 46 -5.48 1.49 -5.43
CA MET A 46 -4.36 2.37 -5.75
C MET A 46 -4.76 3.45 -6.76
N PHE A 47 -5.48 3.08 -7.83
CA PHE A 47 -5.94 4.05 -8.83
C PHE A 47 -6.87 5.09 -8.21
N ARG A 48 -7.84 4.66 -7.39
CA ARG A 48 -8.70 5.59 -6.63
C ARG A 48 -7.91 6.54 -5.74
N ARG A 49 -6.88 6.04 -5.05
CA ARG A 49 -6.02 6.87 -4.19
C ARG A 49 -5.24 7.90 -4.99
N VAL A 50 -4.67 7.51 -6.13
CA VAL A 50 -3.95 8.43 -7.02
C VAL A 50 -4.88 9.50 -7.58
N THR A 51 -6.08 9.12 -8.03
CA THR A 51 -7.08 10.07 -8.52
C THR A 51 -7.50 11.04 -7.43
N MET A 52 -7.76 10.57 -6.21
CA MET A 52 -8.07 11.43 -5.07
C MET A 52 -6.96 12.45 -4.81
N ILE A 53 -5.70 12.00 -4.77
CA ILE A 53 -4.56 12.91 -4.57
C ILE A 53 -4.51 13.96 -5.67
N ARG A 54 -4.65 13.54 -6.94
CA ARG A 54 -4.66 14.45 -8.10
C ARG A 54 -5.82 15.45 -8.05
N ASP A 55 -7.01 15.00 -7.64
CA ASP A 55 -8.17 15.88 -7.48
C ASP A 55 -7.92 16.92 -6.39
N VAL A 56 -7.33 16.54 -5.26
CA VAL A 56 -6.98 17.49 -4.20
C VAL A 56 -5.90 18.47 -4.64
N PHE A 57 -4.90 18.06 -5.43
CA PHE A 57 -3.91 19.00 -5.95
C PHE A 57 -4.46 19.94 -7.04
N SER A 58 -5.46 19.52 -7.80
CA SER A 58 -6.02 20.33 -8.91
C SER A 58 -7.16 21.25 -8.49
N LYS A 59 -7.98 20.84 -7.51
CA LYS A 59 -9.19 21.55 -7.07
C LYS A 59 -9.13 21.95 -5.60
N GLY A 60 -8.12 21.50 -4.87
CA GLY A 60 -7.97 21.80 -3.45
C GLY A 60 -7.55 23.24 -3.21
N VAL A 61 -7.70 23.65 -1.96
CA VAL A 61 -7.25 24.95 -1.48
C VAL A 61 -5.93 24.76 -0.76
N SER A 62 -4.95 25.59 -1.10
CA SER A 62 -3.68 25.61 -0.39
C SER A 62 -3.84 26.28 0.98
N VAL A 63 -3.31 25.64 2.01
CA VAL A 63 -3.35 26.13 3.38
C VAL A 63 -2.01 25.89 4.07
N THR A 64 -1.66 26.74 5.02
CA THR A 64 -0.44 26.54 5.83
C THR A 64 -0.69 25.50 6.91
N ALA A 65 0.15 24.48 6.96
CA ALA A 65 0.22 23.48 8.02
C ALA A 65 1.46 23.66 8.89
N LEU A 66 1.35 23.28 10.16
CA LEU A 66 2.44 23.22 11.13
C LEU A 66 2.81 21.77 11.40
N ILE A 67 4.09 21.43 11.28
CA ILE A 67 4.57 20.09 11.63
C ILE A 67 4.61 19.93 13.15
N THR A 68 3.70 19.14 13.70
CA THR A 68 3.59 18.91 15.15
C THR A 68 4.50 17.80 15.64
N ARG A 69 4.77 16.79 14.80
CA ARG A 69 5.59 15.63 15.16
C ARG A 69 6.32 15.05 13.96
N LYS A 70 7.57 14.65 14.18
CA LYS A 70 8.34 13.79 13.28
C LYS A 70 8.92 12.66 14.10
N LYS A 71 8.64 11.40 13.72
CA LYS A 71 9.20 10.20 14.35
C LYS A 71 9.76 9.28 13.27
N SER A 72 10.92 8.69 13.52
CA SER A 72 11.45 7.59 12.71
C SER A 72 11.20 6.27 13.42
N ALA A 73 10.70 5.26 12.71
CA ALA A 73 10.55 3.89 13.18
C ALA A 73 10.84 2.94 12.01
N GLN A 74 11.80 2.02 12.19
CA GLN A 74 12.10 0.94 11.22
C GLN A 74 12.34 1.42 9.77
N GLY A 75 12.96 2.60 9.59
CA GLY A 75 13.21 3.16 8.26
C GLY A 75 12.07 4.00 7.69
N GLU A 76 10.92 4.04 8.36
CA GLU A 76 9.78 4.89 8.02
C GLU A 76 9.71 6.12 8.92
N TRP A 77 9.33 7.25 8.33
CA TRP A 77 9.10 8.49 9.03
C TRP A 77 7.60 8.75 9.15
N LEU A 78 7.10 8.78 10.38
CA LEU A 78 5.77 9.29 10.68
C LEU A 78 5.84 10.80 10.90
N LEU A 79 5.22 11.54 9.99
CA LEU A 79 5.05 12.99 10.09
C LEU A 79 3.61 13.30 10.49
N ARG A 80 3.41 14.08 11.54
CA ARG A 80 2.10 14.64 11.89
C ARG A 80 2.13 16.15 11.76
N TYR A 81 1.04 16.69 11.26
CA TYR A 81 0.88 18.12 11.03
C TYR A 81 -0.56 18.54 11.32
N THR A 82 -0.69 19.79 11.72
CA THR A 82 -1.99 20.44 11.97
C THR A 82 -2.19 21.59 11.00
N TYR A 83 -3.42 21.81 10.57
CA TYR A 83 -3.79 22.92 9.70
C TYR A 83 -5.17 23.43 10.12
N GLN A 84 -5.45 24.71 9.82
CA GLN A 84 -6.76 25.31 10.05
C GLN A 84 -7.47 25.51 8.72
N TYR A 85 -8.71 25.06 8.62
CA TYR A 85 -9.56 25.30 7.45
C TYR A 85 -10.96 25.66 7.94
N ASN A 86 -11.48 26.82 7.48
CA ASN A 86 -12.76 27.38 7.93
C ASN A 86 -12.90 27.44 9.47
N ASP A 87 -11.90 28.01 10.15
CA ASP A 87 -11.81 28.14 11.62
C ASP A 87 -11.81 26.82 12.41
N VAL A 88 -11.72 25.67 11.73
CA VAL A 88 -11.60 24.36 12.35
C VAL A 88 -10.17 23.85 12.22
N ALA A 89 -9.59 23.41 13.34
CA ALA A 89 -8.29 22.77 13.35
C ALA A 89 -8.40 21.27 13.04
N TYR A 90 -7.59 20.81 12.11
CA TYR A 90 -7.48 19.40 11.73
C TYR A 90 -6.06 18.89 11.97
N GLU A 91 -5.93 17.63 12.35
CA GLU A 91 -4.64 16.92 12.47
C GLU A 91 -4.60 15.78 11.45
N ARG A 92 -3.49 15.64 10.73
CA ARG A 92 -3.24 14.50 9.85
C ARG A 92 -1.84 13.94 10.04
N GLY A 93 -1.73 12.62 9.89
CA GLY A 93 -0.47 11.90 9.88
C GLY A 93 -0.19 11.31 8.49
N ASN A 94 1.06 11.36 8.06
CA ASN A 94 1.51 10.69 6.86
C ASN A 94 2.78 9.87 7.15
N TYR A 95 2.82 8.64 6.63
CA TYR A 95 3.98 7.76 6.71
C TYR A 95 4.80 7.93 5.44
N ILE A 96 6.12 8.09 5.60
CA ILE A 96 7.05 8.37 4.51
C ILE A 96 8.17 7.35 4.59
N VAL A 97 8.40 6.62 3.50
CA VAL A 97 9.44 5.58 3.44
C VAL A 97 10.83 6.16 3.15
N ARG A 98 10.92 7.43 2.72
CA ARG A 98 12.19 8.08 2.33
C ARG A 98 12.49 9.30 3.20
N ASN A 99 13.76 9.45 3.61
CA ASN A 99 14.28 10.56 4.42
C ASN A 99 14.63 11.83 3.61
N TRP A 100 14.22 11.92 2.35
CA TRP A 100 14.52 13.05 1.47
C TRP A 100 13.90 14.39 1.91
N ILE A 101 12.89 14.36 2.78
CA ILE A 101 12.14 15.57 3.15
C ILE A 101 12.71 16.18 4.42
N LYS A 102 13.34 17.35 4.23
CA LYS A 102 13.94 18.20 5.27
C LYS A 102 12.87 19.01 6.01
N LEU A 103 11.81 18.37 6.48
CA LEU A 103 10.83 18.99 7.39
C LEU A 103 11.18 18.59 8.83
N ASN A 104 11.20 19.57 9.73
CA ASN A 104 11.40 19.40 11.16
C ASN A 104 10.14 19.78 11.93
N ARG A 105 10.10 19.37 13.20
CA ARG A 105 9.01 19.78 14.10
C ARG A 105 9.04 21.29 14.29
N GLY A 106 7.90 21.95 14.14
CA GLY A 106 7.75 23.40 14.21
C GLY A 106 7.80 24.10 12.85
N ASP A 107 8.21 23.39 11.79
CA ASP A 107 8.24 23.98 10.45
C ASP A 107 6.83 24.23 9.94
N ARG A 108 6.68 25.33 9.22
CA ARG A 108 5.47 25.64 8.45
C ARG A 108 5.65 25.16 7.02
N THR A 109 4.62 24.54 6.49
CA THR A 109 4.64 23.96 5.15
C THR A 109 3.26 24.08 4.52
N GLU A 110 3.17 23.83 3.23
CA GLU A 110 1.95 23.98 2.46
C GLU A 110 1.25 22.63 2.31
N VAL A 111 -0.06 22.62 2.55
CA VAL A 111 -0.94 21.47 2.34
C VAL A 111 -2.08 21.87 1.42
N PHE A 112 -2.42 20.99 0.48
CA PHE A 112 -3.65 21.11 -0.30
C PHE A 112 -4.77 20.36 0.40
N VAL A 113 -5.85 21.07 0.71
CA VAL A 113 -7.03 20.56 1.41
C VAL A 113 -8.19 20.42 0.43
N ASN A 114 -8.90 19.29 0.48
CA ASN A 114 -10.16 19.14 -0.23
C ASN A 114 -11.28 19.96 0.45
N PRO A 115 -11.89 20.97 -0.20
CA PRO A 115 -12.95 21.79 0.40
C PRO A 115 -14.18 20.99 0.82
N GLN A 116 -14.49 19.92 0.08
CA GLN A 116 -15.66 19.06 0.36
C GLN A 116 -15.38 18.08 1.50
N LYS A 117 -14.11 17.72 1.72
CA LYS A 117 -13.68 16.78 2.75
C LYS A 117 -12.36 17.25 3.36
N PRO A 118 -12.39 18.18 4.33
CA PRO A 118 -11.18 18.81 4.85
C PRO A 118 -10.15 17.83 5.41
N GLN A 119 -10.59 16.66 5.89
CA GLN A 119 -9.72 15.57 6.36
C GLN A 119 -8.77 15.03 5.27
N GLU A 120 -9.09 15.21 4.00
CA GLU A 120 -8.25 14.88 2.85
C GLU A 120 -7.29 16.04 2.54
N ALA A 121 -6.25 16.19 3.35
CA ALA A 121 -5.19 17.18 3.16
C ALA A 121 -3.83 16.56 2.79
N PHE A 122 -3.19 16.95 1.69
CA PHE A 122 -1.91 16.38 1.27
C PHE A 122 -0.79 17.42 1.32
N LEU A 123 0.32 17.06 1.96
CA LEU A 123 1.53 17.88 2.01
C LEU A 123 2.18 17.99 0.64
N THR A 124 2.34 19.22 0.15
CA THR A 124 2.91 19.51 -1.18
C THR A 124 4.32 18.96 -1.31
N ALA A 125 5.10 19.05 -0.23
CA ALA A 125 6.48 18.56 -0.17
C ALA A 125 6.64 17.06 -0.46
N PHE A 126 5.57 16.24 -0.39
CA PHE A 126 5.64 14.82 -0.75
C PHE A 126 5.50 14.54 -2.24
N TYR A 127 4.95 15.48 -3.02
CA TYR A 127 4.49 15.21 -4.38
C TYR A 127 5.11 16.13 -5.43
N LEU A 128 5.50 17.34 -5.04
CA LEU A 128 6.08 18.35 -5.95
C LEU A 128 7.54 18.71 -5.63
N GLY A 129 8.17 17.99 -4.70
CA GLY A 129 9.55 18.21 -4.25
C GLY A 129 10.60 17.41 -5.00
#